data_AF-A0AAW6CB56-F1
#
_entry.id   AF-A0AAW6CB56-F1
#
_cell.length_a   1.000
_cell.length_b   1.000
_cell.length_c   1.000
_cell.angle_alpha   90.00
_cell.angle_beta   90.00
_cell.angle_gamma   90.00
#
_symmetry.space_group_name_H-M   'P 1'
#
loop_
_entity.id
_entity.type
_entity.pdbx_description
1 polymer ?
#
loop_
_entity_poly.entity_id
_entity_poly.type
_entity_poly.pdbx_seq_one_letter_code
_entity_poly.pdbx_strand_id
1 'polypeptide(L)'
;MDYRMERDSMGEMEVPADRYWGAQTQRSYQNFQIGTEKMPEEIVRAFGILKKAAALANHRLGKLDDERLGLISRACDEVVAGKLDGHFPLVVWQTGSGTQSNMNVNEVVANRGNELAGKKLLHPNDHVNMSQSSNDTFPTAMHIAAAVALEDKLLPAIDGLVETFRRLEGENGDVVKSGRTHLQDAVPITLAQEISGWRTSLEKDRAMVELALPGLRELALGGTAVGTGLNAP
;
A
#
# COMPACT_ATOMS: atom_id res chain seq x y z
N MET A 1 11.27 -14.80 26.50
CA MET A 1 10.80 -13.76 25.57
C MET A 1 10.44 -12.59 26.46
N ASP A 2 11.06 -11.43 26.25
CA ASP A 2 10.78 -10.27 27.08
C ASP A 2 9.54 -9.55 26.53
N TYR A 3 8.71 -9.03 27.43
CA TYR A 3 7.46 -8.35 27.11
C TYR A 3 7.45 -6.96 27.72
N ARG A 4 6.76 -6.03 27.05
CA ARG A 4 6.35 -4.75 27.63
C ARG A 4 4.83 -4.71 27.79
N MET A 5 4.39 -4.03 28.84
CA MET A 5 2.97 -3.77 29.05
C MET A 5 2.54 -2.55 28.25
N GLU A 6 1.57 -2.74 27.36
CA GLU A 6 0.85 -1.68 26.67
C GLU A 6 -0.59 -1.64 27.18
N ARG A 7 -1.27 -0.50 27.01
CA ARG A 7 -2.65 -0.33 27.49
C ARG A 7 -3.51 0.38 26.46
N ASP A 8 -4.69 -0.17 26.22
CA ASP A 8 -5.80 0.49 25.52
C ASP A 8 -7.01 0.65 26.45
N SER A 9 -8.16 1.05 25.90
CA SER A 9 -9.40 1.22 26.67
C SER A 9 -9.96 -0.09 27.24
N MET A 10 -9.56 -1.25 26.70
CA MET A 10 -9.99 -2.57 27.16
C MET A 10 -9.07 -3.16 28.22
N GLY A 11 -7.93 -2.51 28.52
CA GLY A 11 -7.02 -2.90 29.59
C GLY A 11 -5.59 -3.09 29.12
N GLU A 12 -4.82 -3.80 29.94
CA GLU A 12 -3.40 -4.09 29.69
C GLU A 12 -3.22 -5.25 28.72
N MET A 13 -2.14 -5.21 27.94
CA MET A 13 -1.73 -6.22 26.96
C MET A 13 -0.22 -6.42 27.00
N GLU A 14 0.23 -7.68 27.05
CA GLU A 14 1.63 -8.05 26.89
C GLU A 14 2.03 -8.01 25.41
N VAL A 15 3.00 -7.16 25.07
CA VAL A 15 3.54 -7.01 23.72
C VAL A 15 5.02 -7.42 23.72
N PRO A 16 5.50 -8.21 22.75
CA PRO A 16 6.92 -8.55 22.66
C PRO A 16 7.80 -7.30 22.65
N ALA A 17 8.84 -7.28 23.50
CA ALA A 17 9.67 -6.09 23.70
C ALA A 17 10.46 -5.69 22.44
N ASP A 18 10.74 -6.64 21.54
CA ASP A 18 11.43 -6.46 20.26
C ASP A 18 10.54 -5.92 19.13
N ARG A 19 9.28 -5.57 19.39
CA ARG A 19 8.31 -5.12 18.38
C ARG A 19 7.85 -3.71 18.64
N TYR A 20 7.58 -2.90 17.62
CA TYR A 20 7.08 -1.53 17.81
C TYR A 20 5.55 -1.38 17.88
N TRP A 21 4.75 -2.42 17.59
CA TRP A 21 3.29 -2.29 17.69
C TRP A 21 2.81 -2.19 19.15
N GLY A 22 1.55 -1.83 19.36
CA GLY A 22 0.97 -1.58 20.68
C GLY A 22 -0.17 -2.52 21.04
N ALA A 23 -0.97 -2.11 22.02
CA ALA A 23 -2.05 -2.91 22.59
C ALA A 23 -3.13 -3.28 21.55
N GLN A 24 -3.53 -2.37 20.67
CA GLN A 24 -4.60 -2.64 19.71
C GLN A 24 -4.16 -3.64 18.65
N THR A 25 -2.92 -3.52 18.16
CA THR A 25 -2.35 -4.51 17.22
C THR A 25 -2.22 -5.86 17.89
N GLN A 26 -1.69 -5.92 19.11
CA GLN A 26 -1.52 -7.18 19.83
C GLN A 26 -2.87 -7.88 20.08
N ARG A 27 -3.90 -7.11 20.46
CA ARG A 27 -5.26 -7.62 20.64
C ARG A 27 -5.84 -8.13 19.32
N SER A 28 -5.65 -7.40 18.22
CA SER A 28 -6.08 -7.84 16.89
C SER A 28 -5.37 -9.12 16.46
N TYR A 29 -4.06 -9.21 16.68
CA TYR A 29 -3.26 -10.39 16.36
C TYR A 29 -3.77 -11.65 17.09
N GLN A 30 -4.23 -11.52 18.34
CA GLN A 30 -4.81 -12.63 19.09
C GLN A 30 -6.26 -12.96 18.69
N ASN A 31 -7.05 -11.95 18.31
CA ASN A 31 -8.47 -12.13 17.98
C ASN A 31 -8.72 -12.64 16.55
N PHE A 32 -7.85 -12.30 15.60
CA PHE A 32 -8.01 -12.62 14.18
C PHE A 32 -6.96 -13.62 13.72
N GLN A 33 -7.05 -14.86 14.22
CA GLN A 33 -6.21 -15.98 13.79
C GLN A 33 -6.82 -16.72 12.59
N ILE A 34 -7.05 -15.99 11.50
CA ILE A 34 -7.75 -16.48 10.31
C ILE A 34 -6.82 -16.37 9.10
N GLY A 35 -6.62 -17.48 8.39
CA GLY A 35 -5.76 -17.54 7.21
C GLY A 35 -4.27 -17.37 7.52
N THR A 36 -3.46 -17.29 6.46
CA THR A 36 -2.01 -17.04 6.55
C THR A 36 -1.59 -15.73 5.88
N GLU A 37 -2.53 -15.11 5.19
CA GLU A 37 -2.32 -13.94 4.35
C GLU A 37 -2.22 -12.72 5.25
N LYS A 38 -1.03 -12.13 5.32
CA LYS A 38 -0.79 -10.86 6.00
C LYS A 38 -1.16 -9.70 5.11
N MET A 39 -1.36 -8.53 5.72
CA MET A 39 -1.54 -7.30 4.95
C MET A 39 -0.39 -7.12 3.94
N PRO A 40 -0.67 -6.89 2.65
CA PRO A 40 0.38 -6.72 1.65
C PRO A 40 1.32 -5.57 2.01
N GLU A 41 2.61 -5.76 1.73
CA GLU A 41 3.62 -4.75 2.07
C GLU A 41 3.38 -3.43 1.32
N GLU A 42 2.80 -3.48 0.11
CA GLU A 42 2.37 -2.30 -0.64
C GLU A 42 1.38 -1.44 0.15
N ILE A 43 0.45 -2.05 0.89
CA ILE A 43 -0.52 -1.34 1.75
C ILE A 43 0.20 -0.71 2.93
N VAL A 44 1.14 -1.42 3.56
CA VAL A 44 1.95 -0.91 4.68
C VAL A 44 2.79 0.30 4.23
N ARG A 45 3.45 0.22 3.07
CA ARG A 45 4.22 1.32 2.48
C ARG A 45 3.33 2.50 2.11
N ALA A 46 2.16 2.25 1.52
CA ALA A 46 1.17 3.28 1.24
C ALA A 46 0.69 4.01 2.51
N PHE A 47 0.52 3.29 3.61
CA PHE A 47 0.27 3.89 4.91
C PHE A 47 1.43 4.77 5.39
N GLY A 48 2.68 4.36 5.20
CA GLY A 48 3.86 5.20 5.48
C GLY A 48 3.83 6.54 4.73
N ILE A 49 3.52 6.50 3.43
CA ILE A 49 3.34 7.70 2.60
C ILE A 49 2.20 8.57 3.16
N LEU A 50 1.05 7.96 3.42
CA LEU A 50 -0.15 8.63 3.94
C LEU A 50 0.14 9.35 5.27
N LYS A 51 0.75 8.65 6.23
CA LYS A 51 1.00 9.19 7.58
C LYS A 51 2.00 10.33 7.55
N LYS A 52 3.02 10.23 6.70
CA LYS A 52 3.95 11.34 6.45
C LYS A 52 3.26 12.56 5.85
N ALA A 53 2.41 12.35 4.83
CA ALA A 53 1.65 13.43 4.19
C ALA A 53 0.70 14.11 5.18
N ALA A 54 -0.01 13.34 6.02
CA ALA A 54 -0.89 13.87 7.05
C ALA A 54 -0.14 14.66 8.12
N ALA A 55 1.04 14.20 8.56
CA ALA A 55 1.88 14.94 9.51
C ALA A 55 2.36 16.27 8.93
N LEU A 56 2.81 16.28 7.66
CA LEU A 56 3.21 17.50 6.95
C LEU A 56 2.04 18.49 6.81
N ALA A 57 0.85 18.01 6.49
CA ALA A 57 -0.35 18.85 6.39
C ALA A 57 -0.73 19.46 7.75
N ASN A 58 -0.78 18.64 8.82
CA ASN A 58 -1.07 19.11 10.17
C ASN A 58 -0.04 20.14 10.67
N HIS A 59 1.24 19.95 10.35
CA HIS A 59 2.30 20.92 10.65
C HIS A 59 2.09 22.26 9.94
N ARG A 60 1.82 22.23 8.62
CA ARG A 60 1.53 23.45 7.84
C ARG A 60 0.32 24.22 8.35
N LEU A 61 -0.63 23.52 8.98
CA LEU A 61 -1.83 24.10 9.60
C LEU A 61 -1.62 24.49 11.08
N GLY A 62 -0.39 24.38 11.60
CA GLY A 62 -0.04 24.76 12.97
C GLY A 62 -0.56 23.81 14.06
N LYS A 63 -1.02 22.61 13.69
CA LYS A 63 -1.54 21.60 14.64
C LYS A 63 -0.48 20.63 15.18
N LEU A 64 0.66 20.53 14.50
CA LEU A 64 1.76 19.65 14.86
C LEU A 64 3.07 20.45 14.89
N ASP A 65 3.87 20.29 15.94
CA ASP A 65 5.17 20.97 16.07
C ASP A 65 6.29 20.31 15.25
N ASP A 66 7.41 21.02 15.11
CA ASP A 66 8.59 20.59 14.34
C ASP A 66 9.21 19.28 14.87
N GLU A 67 9.29 19.11 16.20
CA GLU A 67 9.90 17.93 16.83
C GLU A 67 9.07 16.69 16.49
N ARG A 68 7.75 16.75 16.66
CA ARG A 68 6.83 15.65 16.33
C ARG A 68 6.78 15.37 14.83
N LEU A 69 6.74 16.41 13.98
CA LEU A 69 6.80 16.25 12.53
C LEU A 69 8.06 15.49 12.11
N GLY A 70 9.23 15.89 12.63
CA GLY A 70 10.51 15.27 12.29
C GLY A 70 10.55 13.80 12.66
N LEU A 71 10.07 13.45 13.85
CA LEU A 71 10.03 12.07 14.33
C LEU A 71 9.07 11.19 13.52
N ILE A 72 7.84 11.68 13.27
CA ILE A 72 6.84 10.94 12.46
C ILE A 72 7.36 10.74 11.04
N SER A 73 7.91 11.79 10.43
CA SER A 73 8.43 11.72 9.05
C SER A 73 9.54 10.69 8.93
N ARG A 74 10.50 10.67 9.87
CA ARG A 74 11.60 9.69 9.86
C ARG A 74 11.10 8.26 10.05
N ALA A 75 10.18 8.03 10.99
CA ALA A 75 9.60 6.70 11.19
C ALA A 75 8.80 6.25 9.96
N CYS A 76 8.04 7.13 9.33
CA CYS A 76 7.32 6.83 8.09
C CYS A 76 8.28 6.52 6.93
N ASP A 77 9.41 7.24 6.81
CA ASP A 77 10.42 6.94 5.79
C ASP A 77 11.05 5.55 6.01
N GLU A 78 11.20 5.10 7.26
CA GLU A 78 11.63 3.73 7.56
C GLU A 78 10.56 2.68 7.20
N VAL A 79 9.27 2.98 7.37
CA VAL A 79 8.17 2.13 6.88
C VAL A 79 8.20 2.01 5.36
N VAL A 80 8.29 3.14 4.64
CA VAL A 80 8.33 3.16 3.17
C VAL A 80 9.56 2.41 2.64
N ALA A 81 10.71 2.52 3.33
CA ALA A 81 11.93 1.82 2.98
C ALA A 81 11.96 0.33 3.36
N GLY A 82 10.88 -0.23 3.92
CA GLY A 82 10.79 -1.64 4.32
C GLY A 82 11.63 -2.02 5.55
N LYS A 83 12.19 -1.04 6.27
CA LYS A 83 13.04 -1.30 7.46
C LYS A 83 12.25 -1.83 8.65
N LEU A 84 10.92 -1.73 8.60
CA LEU A 84 10.02 -2.08 9.68
C LEU A 84 9.04 -3.23 9.32
N ASP A 85 9.24 -3.95 8.22
CA ASP A 85 8.29 -4.96 7.70
C ASP A 85 7.94 -6.06 8.74
N GLY A 86 8.85 -6.37 9.66
CA GLY A 86 8.62 -7.29 10.78
C GLY A 86 7.67 -6.79 11.89
N HIS A 87 7.12 -5.58 11.78
CA HIS A 87 6.26 -4.96 12.81
C HIS A 87 4.79 -4.84 12.40
N PHE A 88 4.39 -5.51 11.31
CA PHE A 88 3.02 -5.50 10.80
C PHE A 88 2.43 -6.92 10.74
N PRO A 89 2.05 -7.51 11.89
CA PRO A 89 1.75 -8.94 11.96
C PRO A 89 0.32 -9.29 11.53
N LEU A 90 -0.53 -8.30 11.26
CA LEU A 90 -1.97 -8.50 11.08
C LEU A 90 -2.31 -9.17 9.75
N VAL A 91 -3.31 -10.04 9.81
CA VAL A 91 -3.87 -10.75 8.67
C VAL A 91 -4.78 -9.83 7.85
N VAL A 92 -4.99 -10.19 6.57
CA VAL A 92 -5.99 -9.55 5.70
C VAL A 92 -7.39 -9.69 6.30
N TRP A 93 -7.67 -10.84 6.92
CA TRP A 93 -8.96 -11.21 7.48
C TRP A 93 -9.23 -10.58 8.85
N GLN A 94 -9.37 -9.25 8.85
CA GLN A 94 -9.60 -8.42 10.05
C GLN A 94 -10.93 -7.63 9.93
N THR A 95 -11.08 -6.49 10.60
CA THR A 95 -12.27 -5.63 10.39
C THR A 95 -12.36 -5.14 8.94
N GLY A 96 -13.58 -5.05 8.40
CA GLY A 96 -13.81 -4.62 7.02
C GLY A 96 -13.40 -3.19 6.71
N SER A 97 -13.28 -2.33 7.72
CA SER A 97 -12.78 -0.95 7.58
C SER A 97 -11.26 -0.83 7.60
N GLY A 98 -10.52 -1.93 7.86
CA GLY A 98 -9.07 -1.92 7.99
C GLY A 98 -8.54 -1.14 9.20
N THR A 99 -9.40 -0.87 10.20
CA THR A 99 -9.04 -0.10 11.40
C THR A 99 -7.85 -0.68 12.16
N GLN A 100 -7.72 -2.01 12.25
CA GLN A 100 -6.58 -2.57 13.00
C GLN A 100 -5.26 -2.37 12.26
N SER A 101 -5.20 -2.46 10.92
CA SER A 101 -4.00 -2.09 10.16
C SER A 101 -3.67 -0.59 10.26
N ASN A 102 -4.68 0.29 10.23
CA ASN A 102 -4.44 1.72 10.48
C ASN A 102 -3.81 1.94 11.86
N MET A 103 -4.36 1.31 12.90
CA MET A 103 -3.82 1.41 14.25
C MET A 103 -2.45 0.76 14.39
N ASN A 104 -2.18 -0.33 13.68
CA ASN A 104 -0.86 -0.96 13.64
C ASN A 104 0.21 0.00 13.13
N VAL A 105 -0.07 0.73 12.05
CA VAL A 105 0.86 1.75 11.55
C VAL A 105 1.00 2.90 12.55
N ASN A 106 -0.11 3.37 13.13
CA ASN A 106 -0.06 4.43 14.14
C ASN A 106 0.82 4.07 15.34
N GLU A 107 0.66 2.85 15.87
CA GLU A 107 1.42 2.35 17.01
C GLU A 107 2.90 2.16 16.67
N VAL A 108 3.21 1.53 15.52
CA VAL A 108 4.60 1.33 15.08
C VAL A 108 5.32 2.67 14.86
N VAL A 109 4.69 3.61 14.15
CA VAL A 109 5.26 4.94 13.89
C VAL A 109 5.45 5.72 15.19
N ALA A 110 4.47 5.70 16.10
CA ALA A 110 4.57 6.40 17.38
C ALA A 110 5.70 5.82 18.23
N ASN A 111 5.78 4.50 18.39
CA ASN A 111 6.78 3.86 19.23
C ASN A 111 8.19 3.99 18.64
N ARG A 112 8.34 3.86 17.32
CA ARG A 112 9.63 4.11 16.66
C ARG A 112 10.06 5.57 16.81
N GLY A 113 9.16 6.53 16.63
CA GLY A 113 9.48 7.94 16.85
C GLY A 113 9.81 8.26 18.32
N ASN A 114 9.15 7.61 19.28
CA ASN A 114 9.47 7.74 20.71
C ASN A 114 10.85 7.19 21.05
N GLU A 115 11.22 6.06 20.46
CA GLU A 115 12.57 5.50 20.61
C GLU A 115 13.63 6.44 20.01
N LEU A 116 13.40 6.97 18.80
CA LEU A 116 14.27 7.96 18.17
C LEU A 116 14.45 9.23 19.02
N ALA A 117 13.43 9.60 19.80
CA ALA A 117 13.48 10.73 20.73
C ALA A 117 14.11 10.38 22.09
N GLY A 118 14.20 9.10 22.46
CA GLY A 118 14.57 8.64 23.79
C GLY A 118 13.54 8.95 24.88
N LYS A 119 12.32 9.39 24.52
CA LYS A 119 11.24 9.79 25.44
C LYS A 119 9.88 9.63 24.77
N LYS A 120 8.82 9.51 25.58
CA LYS A 120 7.44 9.39 25.08
C LYS A 120 6.87 10.76 24.69
N LEU A 121 6.86 11.06 23.39
CA LEU A 121 6.32 12.30 22.79
C LEU A 121 5.14 12.07 21.85
N LEU A 122 5.17 10.98 21.10
CA LEU A 122 4.19 10.61 20.09
C LEU A 122 3.13 9.70 20.70
N HIS A 123 1.88 10.00 20.36
CA HIS A 123 0.72 9.22 20.73
C HIS A 123 0.11 8.70 19.43
N PRO A 124 -0.22 7.40 19.32
CA PRO A 124 -0.66 6.82 18.06
C PRO A 124 -1.93 7.50 17.53
N ASN A 125 -2.89 7.84 18.39
CA ASN A 125 -4.12 8.50 17.97
C ASN A 125 -3.93 10.02 17.79
N ASP A 126 -3.61 10.71 18.88
CA ASP A 126 -3.56 12.18 18.93
C ASP A 126 -2.51 12.83 18.05
N HIS A 127 -1.39 12.14 17.75
CA HIS A 127 -0.32 12.69 16.92
C HIS A 127 -0.24 12.01 15.55
N VAL A 128 -0.12 10.67 15.50
CA VAL A 128 0.08 9.96 14.21
C VAL A 128 -1.23 9.86 13.41
N ASN A 129 -2.36 9.68 14.10
CA ASN A 129 -3.70 9.64 13.50
C ASN A 129 -4.43 11.00 13.55
N MET A 130 -3.70 12.10 13.78
CA MET A 130 -4.29 13.44 13.85
C MET A 130 -5.03 13.77 12.54
N SER A 131 -6.28 14.24 12.67
CA SER A 131 -7.16 14.64 11.56
C SER A 131 -7.52 13.53 10.58
N GLN A 132 -7.50 12.28 11.04
CA GLN A 132 -7.76 11.10 10.21
C GLN A 132 -8.79 10.17 10.87
N SER A 133 -9.42 9.32 10.05
CA SER A 133 -10.21 8.16 10.47
C SER A 133 -9.66 6.90 9.81
N SER A 134 -9.90 5.70 10.35
CA SER A 134 -9.64 4.48 9.57
C SER A 134 -10.44 4.46 8.26
N ASN A 135 -11.63 5.08 8.28
CA ASN A 135 -12.60 5.02 7.20
C ASN A 135 -12.21 5.86 5.98
N ASP A 136 -11.34 6.85 6.13
CA ASP A 136 -10.76 7.60 5.03
C ASP A 136 -9.29 7.25 4.78
N THR A 137 -8.55 6.76 5.79
CA THR A 137 -7.15 6.36 5.62
C THR A 137 -6.97 5.02 4.92
N PHE A 138 -7.74 3.98 5.26
CA PHE A 138 -7.56 2.66 4.65
C PHE A 138 -7.90 2.67 3.14
N PRO A 139 -9.03 3.26 2.69
CA PRO A 139 -9.30 3.40 1.25
C PRO A 139 -8.24 4.23 0.53
N THR A 140 -7.71 5.28 1.18
CA THR A 140 -6.59 6.06 0.62
C THR A 140 -5.34 5.22 0.45
N ALA A 141 -4.97 4.41 1.45
CA ALA A 141 -3.82 3.50 1.35
C ALA A 141 -4.03 2.45 0.25
N MET A 142 -5.25 1.93 0.08
CA MET A 142 -5.59 1.02 -1.03
C MET A 142 -5.35 1.66 -2.39
N HIS A 143 -5.83 2.90 -2.59
CA HIS A 143 -5.68 3.64 -3.83
C HIS A 143 -4.21 3.97 -4.14
N ILE A 144 -3.46 4.43 -3.15
CA ILE A 144 -2.01 4.69 -3.29
C ILE A 144 -1.28 3.39 -3.67
N ALA A 145 -1.52 2.30 -2.94
CA ALA A 145 -0.86 1.02 -3.20
C ALA A 145 -1.17 0.49 -4.62
N ALA A 146 -2.43 0.58 -5.05
CA ALA A 146 -2.85 0.16 -6.38
C ALA A 146 -2.20 1.00 -7.48
N ALA A 147 -2.25 2.34 -7.38
CA ALA A 147 -1.66 3.24 -8.36
C ALA A 147 -0.14 2.99 -8.49
N VAL A 148 0.56 2.91 -7.36
CA VAL A 148 2.01 2.63 -7.32
C VAL A 148 2.33 1.27 -7.94
N ALA A 149 1.58 0.21 -7.60
CA ALA A 149 1.82 -1.12 -8.16
C ALA A 149 1.57 -1.16 -9.68
N LEU A 150 0.58 -0.43 -10.18
CA LEU A 150 0.30 -0.34 -11.61
C LEU A 150 1.42 0.42 -12.35
N GLU A 151 1.81 1.59 -11.84
CA GLU A 151 2.77 2.49 -12.49
C GLU A 151 4.20 1.98 -12.40
N ASP A 152 4.62 1.45 -11.25
CA ASP A 152 6.03 1.08 -11.00
C ASP A 152 6.34 -0.38 -11.38
N LYS A 153 5.32 -1.25 -11.45
CA LYS A 153 5.52 -2.69 -11.73
C LYS A 153 4.79 -3.15 -13.00
N LEU A 154 3.46 -3.01 -13.05
CA LEU A 154 2.67 -3.65 -14.10
C LEU A 154 2.88 -3.01 -15.48
N LEU A 155 2.74 -1.68 -15.59
CA LEU A 155 2.89 -0.99 -16.87
C LEU A 155 4.30 -1.16 -17.47
N PRO A 156 5.40 -1.02 -16.69
CA PRO A 156 6.74 -1.33 -17.19
C PRO A 156 6.92 -2.79 -17.63
N ALA A 157 6.29 -3.75 -16.94
CA ALA A 157 6.35 -5.16 -17.35
C ALA A 157 5.63 -5.41 -18.68
N ILE A 158 4.47 -4.76 -18.89
CA ILE A 158 3.76 -4.79 -20.18
C ILE A 158 4.64 -4.17 -21.27
N ASP A 159 5.26 -3.02 -21.02
CA ASP A 159 6.15 -2.35 -21.96
C ASP A 159 7.34 -3.25 -22.35
N GLY A 160 7.96 -3.93 -21.38
CA GLY A 160 9.03 -4.88 -21.65
C GLY A 160 8.60 -6.06 -22.54
N LEU A 161 7.37 -6.57 -22.36
CA LEU A 161 6.83 -7.65 -23.19
C LEU A 161 6.44 -7.17 -24.59
N VAL A 162 5.89 -5.95 -24.71
CA VAL A 162 5.60 -5.30 -26.00
C VAL A 162 6.89 -5.13 -26.81
N GLU A 163 7.97 -4.63 -26.20
CA GLU A 163 9.27 -4.51 -26.88
C GLU A 163 9.84 -5.86 -27.30
N THR A 164 9.66 -6.89 -26.46
CA THR A 164 10.06 -8.26 -26.81
C THR A 164 9.32 -8.74 -28.05
N PHE A 165 8.00 -8.51 -28.14
CA PHE A 165 7.22 -8.86 -29.32
C PHE A 165 7.58 -8.04 -30.55
N ARG A 166 7.87 -6.73 -30.41
CA ARG A 166 8.36 -5.90 -31.52
C ARG A 166 9.66 -6.45 -32.11
N ARG A 167 10.60 -6.83 -31.26
CA ARG A 167 11.86 -7.47 -31.71
C ARG A 167 11.60 -8.78 -32.43
N LEU A 168 10.79 -9.67 -31.84
CA LEU A 168 10.47 -10.96 -32.45
C LEU A 168 9.69 -10.82 -33.77
N GLU A 169 8.81 -9.83 -33.88
CA GLU A 169 8.12 -9.48 -35.12
C GLU A 169 9.13 -9.13 -36.23
N GLY A 170 10.13 -8.29 -35.92
CA GLY A 170 11.21 -7.93 -36.84
C GLY A 170 12.12 -9.10 -37.24
N GLU A 171 12.41 -10.02 -36.31
CA GLU A 171 13.24 -11.22 -36.55
C GLU A 171 12.52 -12.29 -37.40
N ASN A 172 11.19 -12.24 -37.51
CA ASN A 172 10.39 -13.32 -38.11
C ASN A 172 9.53 -12.87 -39.31
N GLY A 173 9.88 -11.74 -39.95
CA GLY A 173 9.13 -11.18 -41.08
C GLY A 173 8.98 -12.14 -42.27
N ASP A 174 10.03 -12.90 -42.58
CA ASP A 174 10.09 -13.79 -43.75
C ASP A 174 9.64 -15.24 -43.45
N VAL A 175 9.30 -15.55 -42.20
CA VAL A 175 8.93 -16.92 -41.77
C VAL A 175 7.45 -17.16 -42.04
N VAL A 176 7.14 -17.85 -43.13
CA VAL A 176 5.75 -18.25 -43.48
C VAL A 176 5.35 -19.53 -42.74
N LYS A 177 4.15 -19.54 -42.16
CA LYS A 177 3.55 -20.69 -41.46
C LYS A 177 2.10 -20.93 -41.89
N SER A 178 1.60 -22.14 -41.66
CA SER A 178 0.17 -22.44 -41.79
C SER A 178 -0.63 -21.69 -40.72
N GLY A 179 -1.65 -20.95 -41.12
CA GLY A 179 -2.65 -20.42 -40.19
C GLY A 179 -3.51 -21.55 -39.63
N ARG A 180 -4.14 -21.33 -38.47
CA ARG A 180 -5.11 -22.29 -37.92
C ARG A 180 -6.38 -21.61 -37.45
N THR A 181 -7.52 -22.08 -37.95
CA THR A 181 -8.86 -21.68 -37.46
C THR A 181 -9.57 -22.96 -37.01
N HIS A 182 -10.23 -22.91 -35.83
CA HIS A 182 -10.78 -24.12 -35.20
C HIS A 182 -9.75 -25.27 -35.05
N LEU A 183 -8.48 -24.93 -34.87
CA LEU A 183 -7.32 -25.85 -34.84
C LEU A 183 -7.07 -26.65 -36.13
N GLN A 184 -7.79 -26.36 -37.22
CA GLN A 184 -7.57 -26.95 -38.54
C GLN A 184 -6.66 -26.06 -39.38
N ASP A 185 -5.95 -26.66 -40.35
CA ASP A 185 -5.07 -25.93 -41.27
C ASP A 185 -5.86 -24.91 -42.11
N ALA A 186 -5.27 -23.74 -42.30
CA ALA A 186 -5.87 -22.62 -43.03
C ALA A 186 -4.85 -21.96 -43.99
N VAL A 187 -5.25 -20.84 -44.59
CA VAL A 187 -4.36 -20.07 -45.48
C VAL A 187 -3.10 -19.57 -44.74
N PRO A 188 -1.96 -19.42 -45.43
CA PRO A 188 -0.70 -19.03 -44.78
C PRO A 188 -0.72 -17.61 -44.21
N ILE A 189 0.07 -17.42 -43.14
CA ILE A 189 0.44 -16.12 -42.55
C ILE A 189 1.93 -16.13 -42.25
N THR A 190 2.55 -14.96 -42.04
CA THR A 190 3.90 -14.92 -41.46
C THR A 190 3.82 -15.08 -39.94
N LEU A 191 4.88 -15.60 -39.32
CA LEU A 191 4.97 -15.65 -37.86
C LEU A 191 4.96 -14.24 -37.25
N ALA A 192 5.54 -13.25 -37.95
CA ALA A 192 5.42 -11.84 -37.58
C ALA A 192 3.96 -11.35 -37.50
N GLN A 193 3.09 -11.74 -38.45
CA GLN A 193 1.67 -11.39 -38.40
C GLN A 193 0.98 -11.96 -37.15
N GLU A 194 1.30 -13.19 -36.76
CA GLU A 194 0.75 -13.79 -35.53
C GLU A 194 1.22 -13.05 -34.27
N ILE A 195 2.53 -12.77 -34.18
CA ILE A 195 3.13 -12.02 -33.06
C ILE A 195 2.55 -10.61 -32.95
N SER A 196 2.30 -9.93 -34.08
CA SER A 196 1.71 -8.60 -34.09
C SER A 196 0.31 -8.57 -33.45
N GLY A 197 -0.43 -9.68 -33.55
CA GLY A 197 -1.71 -9.87 -32.84
C GLY A 197 -1.52 -9.87 -31.31
N TRP A 198 -0.53 -10.61 -30.80
CA TRP A 198 -0.23 -10.65 -29.37
C TRP A 198 0.26 -9.29 -28.84
N ARG A 199 1.17 -8.64 -29.59
CA ARG A 199 1.66 -7.28 -29.29
C ARG A 199 0.51 -6.28 -29.20
N THR A 200 -0.37 -6.27 -30.20
CA THR A 200 -1.51 -5.34 -30.25
C THR A 200 -2.49 -5.59 -29.10
N SER A 201 -2.68 -6.85 -28.67
CA SER A 201 -3.50 -7.16 -27.50
C SER A 201 -2.94 -6.48 -26.24
N LEU A 202 -1.63 -6.63 -25.99
CA LEU A 202 -0.99 -6.02 -24.83
C LEU A 202 -1.00 -4.49 -24.86
N GLU A 203 -0.78 -3.88 -26.03
CA GLU A 203 -0.87 -2.41 -26.18
C GLU A 203 -2.27 -1.88 -25.84
N LYS A 204 -3.32 -2.63 -26.20
CA LYS A 204 -4.71 -2.29 -25.83
C LYS A 204 -4.97 -2.51 -24.35
N ASP A 205 -4.52 -3.63 -23.78
CA ASP A 205 -4.67 -3.92 -22.36
C ASP A 205 -3.97 -2.88 -21.49
N ARG A 206 -2.77 -2.45 -21.90
CA ARG A 206 -2.04 -1.33 -21.28
C ARG A 206 -2.88 -0.05 -21.25
N ALA A 207 -3.44 0.34 -22.40
CA ALA A 207 -4.27 1.53 -22.50
C ALA A 207 -5.53 1.43 -21.62
N MET A 208 -6.15 0.24 -21.51
CA MET A 208 -7.29 0.02 -20.62
C MET A 208 -6.91 0.16 -19.13
N VAL A 209 -5.73 -0.31 -18.73
CA VAL A 209 -5.21 -0.12 -17.36
C VAL A 209 -4.96 1.36 -17.08
N GLU A 210 -4.35 2.10 -18.02
CA GLU A 210 -4.11 3.54 -17.86
C GLU A 210 -5.39 4.35 -17.72
N LEU A 211 -6.46 3.96 -18.41
CA LEU A 211 -7.78 4.60 -18.29
C LEU A 211 -8.39 4.46 -16.88
N ALA A 212 -7.97 3.46 -16.09
CA ALA A 212 -8.43 3.29 -14.71
C ALA A 212 -7.63 4.14 -13.69
N LEU A 213 -6.43 4.63 -14.05
CA LEU A 213 -5.57 5.39 -13.12
C LEU A 213 -6.17 6.70 -12.61
N PRO A 214 -6.88 7.52 -13.41
CA PRO A 214 -7.46 8.77 -12.91
C PRO A 214 -8.35 8.58 -11.68
N GLY A 215 -9.22 7.56 -11.67
CA GLY A 215 -10.09 7.27 -10.53
C GLY A 215 -9.33 6.76 -9.31
N LEU A 216 -8.22 6.03 -9.49
CA LEU A 216 -7.35 5.60 -8.39
C LEU A 216 -6.57 6.76 -7.76
N ARG A 217 -6.35 7.85 -8.49
CA ARG A 217 -5.68 9.05 -7.97
C ARG A 217 -6.59 9.95 -7.14
N GLU A 218 -7.90 9.70 -7.15
CA GLU A 218 -8.84 10.33 -6.23
C GLU A 218 -8.77 9.64 -4.87
N LEU A 219 -8.49 10.39 -3.81
CA LEU A 219 -8.23 9.85 -2.48
C LEU A 219 -9.35 10.23 -1.50
N ALA A 220 -9.70 9.30 -0.61
CA ALA A 220 -10.77 9.50 0.37
C ALA A 220 -10.34 10.38 1.57
N LEU A 221 -9.04 10.55 1.80
CA LEU A 221 -8.46 11.24 2.95
C LEU A 221 -9.07 12.65 3.14
N GLY A 222 -9.50 12.94 4.36
CA GLY A 222 -10.23 14.16 4.68
C GLY A 222 -11.75 13.95 4.75
N GLY A 223 -12.28 12.83 4.26
CA GLY A 223 -13.68 12.45 4.47
C GLY A 223 -13.99 12.07 5.92
N THR A 224 -12.99 11.67 6.71
CA THR A 224 -13.09 11.24 8.12
C THR A 224 -14.07 10.09 8.34
N ALA A 225 -14.87 10.10 9.40
CA ALA A 225 -15.64 8.94 9.84
C ALA A 225 -16.78 8.54 8.88
N VAL A 226 -17.47 9.55 8.30
CA VAL A 226 -18.71 9.35 7.51
C VAL A 226 -18.76 10.20 6.24
N GLY A 227 -17.64 10.80 5.82
CA GLY A 227 -17.54 11.60 4.58
C GLY A 227 -17.78 13.11 4.74
N THR A 228 -18.07 13.60 5.95
CA THR A 228 -18.37 15.03 6.18
C THR A 228 -17.15 15.90 6.42
N GLY A 229 -15.98 15.30 6.65
CA GLY A 229 -14.76 16.02 7.03
C GLY A 229 -14.72 16.56 8.46
N LEU A 230 -15.65 16.13 9.33
CA LEU A 230 -15.62 16.54 10.73
C LEU A 230 -14.31 16.10 11.41
N ASN A 231 -13.62 17.04 12.06
CA ASN A 231 -12.28 16.91 12.68
C ASN A 231 -11.08 16.92 11.70
N ALA A 232 -11.30 17.15 10.41
CA ALA A 232 -10.25 17.49 9.45
C ALA A 232 -10.24 19.02 9.20
N PRO A 233 -9.11 19.71 9.43
CA PRO A 233 -8.95 21.14 9.16
C PRO A 233 -8.71 21.48 7.68
#